data_AF-A0A3D5D9K4-F1
#
_entry.id   AF-A0A3D5D9K4-F1
#
_cell.length_a   1.000
_cell.length_b   1.000
_cell.length_c   1.000
_cell.angle_alpha   90.00
_cell.angle_beta   90.00
_cell.angle_gamma   90.00
#
_symmetry.space_group_name_H-M   'P 1'
#
loop_
_entity.id
_entity.type
_entity.pdbx_description
1 polymer ?
#
loop_
_entity_poly.entity_id
_entity_poly.type
_entity_poly.pdbx_seq_one_letter_code
_entity_poly.pdbx_strand_id
1 'polypeptide(L)' 'GIQLDRPCGALVAHGLDAGILINVAADNVVRLLPPLIMTDEEVAHMVTTVCALIEAFCSSG' A
#
# COMPACT_ATOMS: atom_id res chain seq x y z
N GLY A 1 -5.57 7.21 -5.12
CA GLY A 1 -5.92 6.32 -3.99
C GLY A 1 -6.52 5.08 -4.57
N ILE A 2 -6.24 3.92 -3.98
CA ILE A 2 -6.72 2.61 -4.43
C ILE A 2 -7.87 2.21 -3.52
N GLN A 3 -9.06 2.01 -4.05
CA GLN A 3 -10.23 1.63 -3.27
C GLN A 3 -10.44 0.12 -3.32
N LEU A 4 -10.64 -0.49 -2.14
CA LEU A 4 -10.95 -1.91 -2.00
C LEU A 4 -12.44 -2.11 -1.68
N ASP A 5 -12.93 -3.31 -1.96
CA ASP A 5 -14.31 -3.74 -1.72
C ASP A 5 -14.58 -4.08 -0.24
N ARG A 6 -13.54 -4.05 0.61
CA ARG A 6 -13.56 -4.43 2.02
C ARG A 6 -12.71 -3.49 2.87
N PRO A 7 -12.96 -3.41 4.20
CA PRO A 7 -12.10 -2.68 5.12
C PRO A 7 -10.66 -3.14 5.02
N CYS A 8 -9.71 -2.20 4.86
CA CYS A 8 -8.32 -2.51 4.56
C CYS A 8 -7.31 -1.89 5.52
N GLY A 9 -7.76 -1.48 6.72
CA GLY A 9 -6.90 -0.91 7.76
C GLY A 9 -5.68 -1.78 8.14
N ALA A 10 -5.78 -3.12 8.00
CA ALA A 10 -4.67 -4.04 8.26
C ALA A 10 -3.47 -3.83 7.32
N LEU A 11 -3.69 -3.28 6.10
CA LEU A 11 -2.61 -2.96 5.17
C LEU A 11 -1.63 -1.91 5.73
N VAL A 12 -2.05 -1.08 6.69
CA VAL A 12 -1.16 -0.11 7.34
C VAL A 12 -0.03 -0.84 8.08
N ALA A 13 -0.36 -1.88 8.85
CA ALA A 13 0.62 -2.68 9.57
C ALA A 13 1.50 -3.49 8.61
N HIS A 14 0.91 -4.15 7.61
CA HIS A 14 1.67 -4.93 6.62
C HIS A 14 2.61 -4.05 5.80
N GLY A 15 2.18 -2.82 5.45
CA GLY A 15 3.03 -1.84 4.80
C GLY A 15 4.22 -1.45 5.69
N LEU A 16 3.97 -1.14 6.96
CA LEU A 16 5.02 -0.79 7.91
C LEU A 16 6.07 -1.90 8.05
N ASP A 17 5.63 -3.15 8.15
CA ASP A 17 6.53 -4.32 8.21
C ASP A 17 7.37 -4.49 6.94
N ALA A 18 6.81 -4.10 5.79
CA ALA A 18 7.52 -4.07 4.50
C ALA A 18 8.34 -2.78 4.28
N GLY A 19 8.41 -1.88 5.27
CA GLY A 19 9.14 -0.61 5.16
C GLY A 19 8.45 0.47 4.32
N ILE A 20 7.15 0.31 4.03
CA ILE A 20 6.35 1.26 3.24
C ILE A 20 5.23 1.86 4.09
N LEU A 21 5.19 3.19 4.13
CA LEU A 21 4.17 3.89 4.88
C LEU A 21 2.88 4.04 4.05
N ILE A 22 1.84 3.32 4.44
CA ILE A 22 0.53 3.32 3.80
C ILE A 22 -0.48 4.04 4.70
N ASN A 23 -1.30 4.92 4.12
CA ASN A 23 -2.42 5.53 4.83
C ASN A 23 -3.75 4.98 4.31
N VAL A 24 -4.64 4.54 5.20
CA VAL A 24 -6.00 4.12 4.85
C VAL A 24 -6.98 5.22 5.23
N ALA A 25 -7.72 5.72 4.25
CA ALA A 25 -8.77 6.71 4.41
C ALA A 25 -10.14 6.06 4.16
N ALA A 26 -11.17 6.55 4.83
CA ALA A 26 -12.55 6.06 4.67
C ALA A 26 -12.68 4.52 4.81
N ASP A 27 -11.83 3.91 5.64
CA ASP A 27 -11.78 2.47 5.97
C ASP A 27 -11.32 1.53 4.83
N ASN A 28 -11.51 1.90 3.56
CA ASN A 28 -11.21 1.05 2.41
C ASN A 28 -10.38 1.73 1.29
N VAL A 29 -9.91 2.97 1.47
CA VAL A 29 -9.13 3.69 0.46
C VAL A 29 -7.67 3.79 0.86
N VAL A 30 -6.81 3.06 0.16
CA VAL A 30 -5.35 3.09 0.30
C VAL A 30 -4.78 4.34 -0.37
N ARG A 31 -3.95 5.09 0.36
CA ARG A 31 -3.22 6.27 -0.10
C ARG A 31 -1.73 6.06 0.13
N LEU A 32 -0.94 6.33 -0.91
CA LEU A 32 0.51 6.35 -0.87
C LEU A 32 0.96 7.81 -0.88
N LEU A 33 1.90 8.15 -0.01
CA LEU A 33 2.52 9.47 0.04
C LEU A 33 4.03 9.31 -0.15
N PRO A 34 4.49 9.02 -1.38
CA PRO A 34 5.92 8.95 -1.67
C PRO A 34 6.56 10.35 -1.59
N PRO A 35 7.83 10.43 -1.17
CA PRO A 35 8.65 11.62 -1.37
C PRO A 35 8.76 12.01 -2.85
N LEU A 36 8.70 13.31 -3.16
CA LEU A 36 8.86 13.82 -4.53
C LEU A 36 10.30 13.73 -5.10
N ILE A 37 11.24 13.23 -4.29
CA ILE A 37 12.66 13.15 -4.62
C ILE A 37 13.12 11.71 -4.94
N MET A 38 12.19 10.75 -5.02
CA MET A 38 12.49 9.36 -5.34
C MET A 38 12.99 9.21 -6.78
N THR A 39 13.93 8.29 -6.97
CA THR A 39 14.37 7.80 -8.27
C THR A 39 13.34 6.85 -8.89
N ASP A 40 13.39 6.66 -10.21
CA ASP A 40 12.49 5.72 -10.90
C ASP A 40 12.61 4.28 -10.38
N GLU A 41 13.81 3.88 -9.96
CA GLU A 41 14.06 2.55 -9.38
C GLU A 41 13.40 2.39 -8.00
N GLU A 42 13.51 3.41 -7.14
CA GLU A 42 12.83 3.42 -5.83
C GLU A 42 11.30 3.43 -5.99
N VAL A 43 10.79 4.18 -6.97
CA VAL A 43 9.36 4.19 -7.31
C VAL A 43 8.92 2.81 -7.79
N ALA A 44 9.68 2.16 -8.68
CA ALA A 44 9.36 0.83 -9.16
C ALA A 44 9.33 -0.18 -8.01
N HIS A 45 10.33 -0.16 -7.12
CA HIS A 45 10.39 -1.03 -5.95
C HIS A 45 9.19 -0.82 -4.99
N MET A 46 8.85 0.44 -4.71
CA MET A 46 7.69 0.78 -3.90
C MET A 46 6.40 0.27 -4.53
N VAL A 47 6.20 0.49 -5.82
CA VAL A 47 5.01 0.04 -6.55
C VAL A 47 4.90 -1.48 -6.51
N THR A 48 5.97 -2.21 -6.82
CA THR A 48 5.98 -3.68 -6.77
C THR A 48 5.60 -4.20 -5.39
N THR A 49 6.17 -3.62 -4.33
CA THR A 49 5.91 -4.04 -2.96
C THR A 49 4.46 -3.76 -2.55
N VAL A 50 3.94 -2.56 -2.86
CA VAL A 50 2.55 -2.20 -2.55
C VAL A 50 1.57 -3.11 -3.30
N CYS A 51 1.81 -3.38 -4.58
CA CYS A 51 0.96 -4.28 -5.36
C CYS A 51 0.92 -5.68 -4.73
N ALA A 52 2.07 -6.24 -4.37
CA ALA A 52 2.15 -7.55 -3.73
C ALA A 52 1.40 -7.59 -2.39
N LEU A 53 1.49 -6.53 -1.57
CA LEU A 53 0.76 -6.43 -0.31
C LEU A 53 -0.76 -6.39 -0.51
N ILE A 54 -1.23 -5.63 -1.50
CA ILE A 54 -2.66 -5.53 -1.82
C ILE A 54 -3.18 -6.85 -2.37
N GLU A 55 -2.45 -7.50 -3.29
CA GLU A 55 -2.81 -8.79 -3.86
C GLU A 55 -2.87 -9.89 -2.80
N ALA A 56 -1.86 -9.95 -1.91
CA ALA A 56 -1.85 -10.87 -0.79
C ALA A 56 -3.05 -10.64 0.14
N PHE A 57 -3.36 -9.38 0.47
CA PHE A 57 -4.51 -9.03 1.30
C PHE A 57 -5.84 -9.45 0.64
N CYS A 58 -6.02 -9.19 -0.66
CA CYS A 58 -7.22 -9.56 -1.41
C CYS A 58 -7.36 -11.09 -1.58
N SER A 59 -6.27 -11.82 -1.65
CA SER A 59 -6.26 -13.29 -1.77
C SER A 59 -6.51 -14.01 -0.44
N SER A 60 -6.37 -13.31 0.69
CA SER A 60 -6.49 -13.87 2.04
C SER A 60 -7.91 -13.85 2.60
N GLY A 61 -8.94 -13.53 1.80
CA GLY A 61 -10.33 -13.37 2.26
C GLY A 61 -11.39 -13.93 1.34
#